data_AF-A0A5S4X2W4-F1
#
_entry.id   AF-A0A5S4X2W4-F1
#
_cell.length_a   1.000
_cell.length_b   1.000
_cell.length_c   1.000
_cell.angle_alpha   90.00
_cell.angle_beta   90.00
_cell.angle_gamma   90.00
#
_symmetry.space_group_name_H-M   'P 1'
#
loop_
_entity.id
_entity.type
_entity.pdbx_description
1 polymer ?
#
loop_
_entity_poly.entity_id
_entity_poly.type
_entity_poly.pdbx_seq_one_letter_code
_entity_poly.pdbx_strand_id
1 'polypeptide(L)'
;MPILQWRCAHGEAPAVTLACAETVELAPVDESVDSNVVHITGKGSIFSFGKAPPVLKRVLFEAGITLEHSPGLQLLCCVRRRITVPSIGLYASDGFGHWSEVHFTETGARELSRRLDKIEQRLDEIERRLEL
;
A
#
# COMPACT_ATOMS: atom_id res chain seq x y z
N MET A 1 -12.35 20.44 9.15
CA MET A 1 -13.02 19.97 7.92
C MET A 1 -13.14 18.46 7.99
N PRO A 2 -14.29 17.85 7.70
CA PRO A 2 -14.43 16.39 7.72
C PRO A 2 -13.64 15.80 6.55
N ILE A 3 -12.77 14.81 6.83
CA ILE A 3 -12.07 14.04 5.81
C ILE A 3 -13.12 13.16 5.14
N LEU A 4 -13.51 13.49 3.91
CA LEU A 4 -14.42 12.68 3.12
C LEU A 4 -13.72 11.36 2.78
N GLN A 5 -14.19 10.25 3.36
CA GLN A 5 -13.87 8.93 2.81
C GLN A 5 -14.48 8.88 1.41
N TRP A 6 -13.63 8.91 0.38
CA TRP A 6 -14.06 8.73 -1.00
C TRP A 6 -14.60 7.30 -1.15
N ARG A 7 -15.91 7.14 -0.98
CA ARG A 7 -16.62 5.90 -1.25
C ARG A 7 -17.19 6.00 -2.67
N CYS A 8 -16.52 5.39 -3.65
CA CYS A 8 -17.09 5.25 -4.98
C CYS A 8 -18.45 4.52 -4.88
N ALA A 9 -19.49 5.10 -5.46
CA ALA A 9 -20.87 4.59 -5.41
C ALA A 9 -21.06 3.20 -6.08
N HIS A 10 -20.02 2.68 -6.74
CA HIS A 10 -20.02 1.42 -7.49
C HIS A 10 -19.13 0.31 -6.88
N GLY A 11 -18.62 0.49 -5.65
CA GLY A 11 -17.71 -0.45 -5.00
C GLY A 11 -16.26 0.03 -4.97
N GLU A 12 -15.39 -0.59 -4.16
CA GLU A 12 -13.95 -0.29 -4.17
C GLU A 12 -13.39 -0.65 -5.56
N ALA A 13 -12.80 0.34 -6.24
CA ALA A 13 -12.05 0.10 -7.47
C ALA A 13 -10.93 -0.93 -7.22
N PRO A 14 -10.57 -1.75 -8.22
CA PRO A 14 -9.52 -2.75 -8.06
C PRO A 14 -8.20 -2.10 -7.63
N ALA A 15 -7.35 -2.86 -6.93
CA ALA A 15 -6.05 -2.35 -6.50
C ALA A 15 -5.17 -2.03 -7.71
N VAL A 16 -4.63 -0.82 -7.77
CA VAL A 16 -3.70 -0.40 -8.83
C VAL A 16 -2.28 -0.75 -8.43
N THR A 17 -1.52 -1.37 -9.33
CA THR A 17 -0.11 -1.70 -9.07
C THR A 17 0.80 -0.64 -9.68
N LEU A 18 1.67 -0.05 -8.85
CA LEU A 18 2.65 0.96 -9.25
C LEU A 18 4.06 0.44 -8.93
N ALA A 19 5.03 0.77 -9.78
CA ALA A 19 6.42 0.49 -9.49
C ALA A 19 6.99 1.49 -8.48
N CYS A 20 7.91 1.04 -7.64
CA CYS A 20 8.65 1.90 -6.72
C CYS A 20 9.47 2.94 -7.51
N ALA A 21 9.30 4.21 -7.13
CA ALA A 21 10.03 5.35 -7.65
C ALA A 21 10.24 6.38 -6.52
N GLU A 22 11.11 7.36 -6.71
CA GLU A 22 11.33 8.42 -5.71
C GLU A 22 10.06 9.18 -5.38
N THR A 23 9.22 9.41 -6.39
CA THR A 23 7.86 9.93 -6.25
C THR A 23 6.88 8.94 -6.88
N VAL A 24 5.93 8.44 -6.09
CA VAL A 24 4.90 7.51 -6.56
C VAL A 24 3.55 8.21 -6.53
N GLU A 25 3.00 8.57 -7.68
CA GLU A 25 1.72 9.28 -7.78
C GLU A 25 0.55 8.38 -7.34
N LEU A 26 0.09 8.53 -6.09
CA LEU A 26 -0.99 7.69 -5.54
C LEU A 26 -2.39 8.14 -5.97
N ALA A 27 -2.54 9.40 -6.33
CA ALA A 27 -3.80 10.02 -6.74
C ALA A 27 -3.51 11.23 -7.64
N PRO A 28 -2.94 10.99 -8.83
CA PRO A 28 -2.65 12.06 -9.77
C PRO A 28 -3.94 12.76 -10.21
N VAL A 29 -3.81 14.03 -10.59
CA VAL A 29 -4.94 14.89 -10.98
C VAL A 29 -5.60 14.43 -12.28
N ASP A 30 -4.91 13.62 -13.08
CA ASP A 30 -5.43 13.03 -14.32
C ASP A 30 -6.31 11.78 -14.09
N GLU A 31 -6.57 11.43 -12.82
CA GLU A 31 -7.41 10.31 -12.40
C GLU A 31 -6.90 8.93 -12.87
N SER A 32 -5.64 8.83 -13.30
CA SER A 32 -5.04 7.56 -13.73
C SER A 32 -4.91 6.52 -12.60
N VAL A 33 -4.95 6.97 -11.33
CA VAL A 33 -5.01 6.11 -10.13
C VAL A 33 -6.30 6.36 -9.35
N ASP A 34 -7.43 6.01 -9.97
CA ASP A 34 -8.76 6.06 -9.35
C ASP A 34 -9.05 4.81 -8.48
N SER A 35 -8.14 4.48 -7.55
CA SER A 35 -8.36 3.43 -6.57
C SER A 35 -7.92 3.83 -5.18
N ASN A 36 -8.73 3.48 -4.18
CA ASN A 36 -8.38 3.70 -2.78
C ASN A 36 -7.28 2.74 -2.29
N VAL A 37 -6.98 1.70 -3.06
CA VAL A 37 -5.97 0.68 -2.75
C VAL A 37 -4.89 0.71 -3.82
N VAL A 38 -3.66 0.98 -3.40
CA VAL A 38 -2.50 0.99 -4.28
C VAL A 38 -1.50 -0.03 -3.80
N HIS A 39 -0.94 -0.82 -4.70
CA HIS A 39 0.11 -1.79 -4.43
C HIS A 39 1.41 -1.32 -5.05
N ILE A 40 2.42 -1.04 -4.23
CA ILE A 40 3.73 -0.59 -4.68
C ILE A 40 4.69 -1.78 -4.67
N THR A 41 5.23 -2.09 -5.84
CA THR A 41 6.15 -3.21 -6.06
C THR A 41 7.56 -2.75 -6.40
N GLY A 42 8.52 -3.64 -6.25
CA GLY A 42 9.93 -3.36 -6.52
C GLY A 42 10.69 -2.86 -5.28
N LYS A 43 11.82 -2.20 -5.51
CA LYS A 43 12.77 -1.82 -4.47
C LYS A 43 13.29 -0.42 -4.74
N GLY A 44 13.56 0.33 -3.68
CA GLY A 44 14.06 1.69 -3.78
C GLY A 44 13.62 2.55 -2.60
N SER A 45 13.96 3.83 -2.67
CA SER A 45 13.49 4.83 -1.72
C SER A 45 12.32 5.62 -2.31
N ILE A 46 11.32 5.90 -1.50
CA ILE A 46 10.18 6.76 -1.81
C ILE A 46 10.24 7.97 -0.88
N PHE A 47 10.20 9.16 -1.46
CA PHE A 47 10.27 10.44 -0.76
C PHE A 47 8.95 11.21 -0.84
N SER A 48 8.07 10.89 -1.79
CA SER A 48 6.81 11.58 -2.00
C SER A 48 5.77 10.68 -2.66
N PHE A 49 4.49 10.95 -2.40
CA PHE A 49 3.37 10.34 -3.09
C PHE A 49 2.72 11.24 -4.16
N GLY A 50 3.45 12.29 -4.54
CA GLY A 50 3.06 13.18 -5.62
C GLY A 50 1.95 14.15 -5.23
N LYS A 51 1.42 14.89 -6.21
CA LYS A 51 0.38 15.88 -5.97
C LYS A 51 -0.99 15.24 -6.13
N ALA A 52 -1.76 15.25 -5.05
CA ALA A 52 -3.09 14.67 -5.03
C ALA A 52 -4.12 15.62 -4.43
N PRO A 53 -5.41 15.48 -4.78
CA PRO A 53 -6.49 16.11 -4.04
C PRO A 53 -6.54 15.61 -2.58
N PRO A 54 -7.31 16.28 -1.69
CA PRO A 54 -7.46 15.82 -0.30
C PRO A 54 -8.16 14.45 -0.24
N VAL A 55 -7.37 13.38 -0.09
CA VAL A 55 -7.84 11.98 -0.13
C VAL A 55 -7.11 11.11 0.87
N LEU A 56 -7.69 9.95 1.18
CA LEU A 56 -7.10 8.91 2.01
C LEU A 56 -6.85 7.68 1.15
N LYS A 57 -5.61 7.19 1.11
CA LYS A 57 -5.22 6.01 0.31
C LYS A 57 -4.63 4.93 1.20
N ARG A 58 -5.00 3.67 0.93
CA ARG A 58 -4.41 2.47 1.51
C ARG A 58 -3.33 1.97 0.56
N VAL A 59 -2.11 1.85 1.04
CA VAL A 59 -0.95 1.46 0.26
C VAL A 59 -0.41 0.14 0.78
N LEU A 60 -0.31 -0.85 -0.10
CA LEU A 60 0.33 -2.14 0.13
C LEU A 60 1.76 -2.03 -0.38
N PHE A 61 2.74 -2.33 0.46
CA PHE A 61 4.15 -2.28 0.10
C PHE A 61 4.75 -3.67 0.01
N GLU A 62 5.55 -3.89 -1.03
CA GLU A 62 6.46 -5.03 -1.10
C GLU A 62 7.69 -4.81 -0.20
N ALA A 63 8.31 -5.93 0.21
CA ALA A 63 9.57 -5.89 0.94
C ALA A 63 10.72 -5.35 0.08
N GLY A 64 11.55 -4.50 0.67
CA GLY A 64 12.70 -3.86 0.01
C GLY A 64 12.48 -2.39 -0.35
N ILE A 65 11.28 -1.85 -0.13
CA ILE A 65 10.99 -0.42 -0.23
C ILE A 65 11.45 0.31 1.03
N THR A 66 11.97 1.52 0.86
CA THR A 66 12.34 2.42 1.95
C THR A 66 11.51 3.69 1.84
N LEU A 67 10.78 4.04 2.88
CA LEU A 67 10.07 5.32 2.98
C LEU A 67 10.98 6.33 3.68
N GLU A 68 11.14 7.51 3.08
CA GLU A 68 11.92 8.59 3.66
C GLU A 68 11.01 9.75 4.05
N HIS A 69 11.14 10.19 5.29
CA HIS A 69 10.41 11.32 5.80
C HIS A 69 10.88 12.59 5.09
N SER A 70 9.95 13.32 4.50
CA SER A 70 10.20 14.53 3.73
C SER A 70 9.01 15.50 3.89
N PRO A 71 9.12 16.76 3.41
CA PRO A 71 7.97 17.66 3.36
C PRO A 71 6.80 17.10 2.52
N GLY A 72 7.08 16.28 1.51
CA GLY A 72 6.07 15.62 0.68
C GLY A 72 5.53 14.31 1.28
N LEU A 73 6.22 13.72 2.25
CA LEU A 73 5.84 12.47 2.92
C LEU A 73 6.23 12.50 4.40
N GLN A 74 5.26 12.76 5.27
CA GLN A 74 5.43 12.74 6.72
C GLN A 74 5.09 11.36 7.28
N LEU A 75 6.10 10.70 7.86
CA LEU A 75 5.95 9.43 8.57
C LEU A 75 5.67 9.66 10.07
N LEU A 76 4.93 8.76 10.71
CA LEU A 76 4.45 8.94 12.09
C LEU A 76 5.55 9.03 13.17
N CYS A 77 6.61 8.22 13.05
CA CYS A 77 7.56 8.03 14.16
C CYS A 77 9.02 7.90 13.74
N CYS A 78 9.34 8.02 12.45
CA CYS A 78 10.68 7.73 11.95
C CYS A 78 11.07 8.63 10.78
N VAL A 79 12.37 8.90 10.67
CA VAL A 79 12.97 9.65 9.56
C VAL A 79 13.10 8.77 8.31
N ARG A 80 13.31 7.47 8.50
CA ARG A 80 13.39 6.48 7.42
C ARG A 80 12.78 5.17 7.90
N ARG A 81 11.87 4.59 7.12
CA ARG A 81 11.32 3.26 7.36
C ARG A 81 11.73 2.30 6.26
N ARG A 82 12.51 1.29 6.62
CA ARG A 82 12.83 0.18 5.71
C ARG A 82 11.78 -0.90 5.86
N ILE A 83 11.07 -1.19 4.78
CA ILE A 83 10.03 -2.22 4.72
C ILE A 83 10.74 -3.55 4.46
N THR A 84 10.92 -4.36 5.50
CA THR A 84 11.60 -5.67 5.42
C THR A 84 10.63 -6.82 5.15
N VAL A 85 9.37 -6.64 5.53
CA VAL A 85 8.26 -7.55 5.27
C VAL A 85 7.16 -6.78 4.54
N PRO A 86 6.29 -7.42 3.75
CA PRO A 86 5.17 -6.72 3.14
C PRO A 86 4.34 -5.99 4.20
N SER A 87 3.95 -4.74 3.92
CA SER A 87 3.32 -3.85 4.90
C SER A 87 2.14 -3.10 4.31
N ILE A 88 1.25 -2.63 5.17
CA ILE A 88 0.12 -1.79 4.80
C ILE A 88 0.25 -0.43 5.49
N GLY A 89 0.25 0.63 4.70
CA GLY A 89 0.18 2.01 5.19
C GLY A 89 -1.13 2.68 4.79
N LEU A 90 -1.58 3.62 5.60
CA LEU A 90 -2.69 4.51 5.32
C LEU A 90 -2.17 5.94 5.30
N TYR A 91 -2.34 6.63 4.18
CA TYR A 91 -1.81 7.98 3.97
C TYR A 91 -2.92 8.94 3.57
N ALA A 92 -2.91 10.12 4.16
CA ALA A 92 -3.81 11.21 3.86
C ALA A 92 -3.06 12.32 3.11
N SER A 93 -3.62 12.78 2.00
CA SER A 93 -3.17 13.98 1.28
C SER A 93 -3.91 15.21 1.79
N ASP A 94 -3.21 16.34 1.89
CA ASP A 94 -3.78 17.65 2.22
C ASP A 94 -4.31 18.43 0.99
N GLY A 95 -4.13 17.90 -0.22
CA GLY A 95 -4.49 18.59 -1.47
C GLY A 95 -3.36 19.39 -2.12
N PHE A 96 -2.26 19.61 -1.41
CA PHE A 96 -1.13 20.43 -1.86
C PHE A 96 0.13 19.62 -2.17
N GLY A 97 0.02 18.29 -2.16
CA GLY A 97 1.12 17.37 -2.40
C GLY A 97 1.90 17.02 -1.13
N HIS A 98 1.35 17.31 0.06
CA HIS A 98 1.87 16.77 1.30
C HIS A 98 1.04 15.57 1.72
N TRP A 99 1.75 14.48 1.98
CA TRP A 99 1.15 13.25 2.47
C TRP A 99 1.55 13.01 3.91
N SER A 100 0.56 12.70 4.74
CA SER A 100 0.77 12.33 6.13
C SER A 100 0.38 10.88 6.32
N GLU A 101 1.28 10.12 6.94
CA GLU A 101 0.97 8.78 7.40
C GLU A 101 -0.01 8.84 8.58
N VAL A 102 -1.11 8.12 8.46
CA VAL A 102 -2.15 8.00 9.48
C VAL A 102 -2.00 6.69 10.26
N HIS A 103 -1.62 5.63 9.56
CA HIS A 103 -1.44 4.31 10.14
C HIS A 103 -0.42 3.49 9.35
N PHE A 104 0.32 2.64 10.03
CA PHE A 104 1.22 1.68 9.41
C PHE A 104 1.19 0.36 10.18
N THR A 105 1.07 -0.74 9.46
CA THR A 105 1.09 -2.08 10.02
C THR A 105 1.92 -3.00 9.14
N GLU A 106 2.79 -3.79 9.76
CA GLU A 106 3.53 -4.83 9.08
C GLU A 106 2.61 -6.05 8.91
N THR A 107 2.45 -6.49 7.66
CA THR A 107 1.63 -7.67 7.34
C THR A 107 2.40 -8.97 7.61
N GLY A 108 3.71 -8.86 7.86
CA GLY A 108 4.70 -9.95 7.89
C GLY A 108 4.21 -11.24 8.57
N ALA A 109 3.75 -11.19 9.82
CA ALA A 109 3.35 -12.42 10.51
C ALA A 109 2.01 -13.00 10.01
N ARG A 110 1.00 -12.16 9.78
CA ARG A 110 -0.36 -12.62 9.46
C ARG A 110 -0.53 -13.08 8.02
N GLU A 111 0.14 -12.42 7.08
CA GLU A 111 0.08 -12.81 5.66
C GLU A 111 0.95 -14.04 5.38
N LEU A 112 2.10 -14.20 6.08
CA LEU A 112 2.88 -15.44 6.02
C LEU A 112 2.08 -16.63 6.54
N SER A 113 1.43 -16.51 7.70
CA SER A 113 0.53 -17.55 8.21
C SER A 113 -0.59 -17.87 7.21
N ARG A 114 -1.27 -16.86 6.67
CA ARG A 114 -2.36 -17.08 5.71
C ARG A 114 -1.89 -17.73 4.40
N ARG A 115 -0.66 -17.44 3.95
CA ARG A 115 -0.05 -18.08 2.78
C ARG A 115 0.38 -19.51 3.08
N LEU A 116 0.95 -19.78 4.25
CA LEU A 116 1.27 -21.13 4.71
C LEU A 116 -0.01 -21.99 4.79
N ASP A 117 -1.08 -21.48 5.41
CA ASP A 117 -2.37 -22.17 5.49
C ASP A 117 -2.92 -22.51 4.09
N LYS A 118 -2.78 -21.59 3.12
CA LYS A 118 -3.21 -21.81 1.73
C LYS A 118 -2.34 -22.85 0.99
N ILE A 119 -1.06 -22.94 1.33
CA ILE A 119 -0.14 -23.91 0.74
C ILE A 119 -0.43 -25.30 1.30
N GLU A 120 -0.65 -25.42 2.61
CA GLU A 120 -1.07 -26.66 3.26
C GLU A 120 -2.39 -27.18 2.66
N GLN A 121 -3.41 -26.33 2.52
CA GLN A 121 -4.67 -26.71 1.87
C GLN A 121 -4.49 -27.20 0.42
N ARG A 122 -3.55 -26.62 -0.34
CA ARG A 122 -3.27 -27.06 -1.70
C ARG A 122 -2.51 -28.38 -1.74
N LEU A 123 -1.65 -28.65 -0.76
CA LEU A 123 -0.92 -29.91 -0.64
C LEU A 123 -1.87 -31.04 -0.28
N ASP A 124 -2.76 -30.83 0.70
CA ASP A 124 -3.79 -31.81 1.09
C ASP A 124 -4.68 -32.21 -0.10
N GLU A 125 -5.10 -31.23 -0.91
CA GLU A 125 -5.92 -31.49 -2.10
C GLU A 125 -5.14 -32.27 -3.18
N ILE A 126 -3.83 -32.08 -3.29
CA ILE A 126 -2.97 -32.82 -4.22
C ILE A 126 -2.77 -34.26 -3.74
N GLU A 127 -2.50 -34.46 -2.45
CA GLU A 127 -2.38 -35.80 -1.85
C GLU A 127 -3.66 -36.61 -2.05
N ARG A 128 -4.82 -35.98 -1.77
CA ARG A 128 -6.13 -36.61 -1.97
C ARG A 128 -6.43 -36.99 -3.41
N ARG A 129 -5.85 -36.29 -4.38
CA ARG A 129 -5.94 -36.60 -5.82
C ARG A 129 -4.97 -37.69 -6.26
N LEU A 130 -3.90 -37.94 -5.53
CA LEU A 130 -2.91 -38.97 -5.81
C LEU A 130 -3.26 -40.33 -5.18
N GLU A 131 -4.10 -40.33 -4.14
CA GLU A 131 -4.63 -41.55 -3.50
C GLU A 131 -5.86 -42.15 -4.21
N LEU A 132 -6.34 -41.52 -5.30
CA LEU A 132 -7.40 -42.00 -6.20
C LEU A 132 -6.81 -42.52 -7.51
#